data_AF-A0A934P5K9-F1
#
_entry.id   AF-A0A934P5K9-F1
#
_cell.length_a   1.000
_cell.length_b   1.000
_cell.length_c   1.000
_cell.angle_alpha   90.00
_cell.angle_beta   90.00
_cell.angle_gamma   90.00
#
_symmetry.space_group_name_H-M   'P 1'
#
loop_
_entity.id
_entity.type
_entity.pdbx_description
1 polymer ?
#
loop_
_entity_poly.entity_id
_entity_poly.type
_entity_poly.pdbx_seq_one_letter_code
_entity_poly.pdbx_strand_id
1 'polypeptide(L)'
;MTSSEAWKKVGRADYVSFTSYRKDGSPVATPIWIAPSDDKLYFFSDTDAYKVKRVRRNPEVTLQPCSIRGTITPGSPIVEGTARILEFDDSPRVRKIVNRKYWLMGRLGELAARVARRKEASIAIEISPREPVSS
;
A
#
# COMPACT_ATOMS: atom_id res chain seq x y z
N MET A 1 -16.85 11.51 -10.45
CA MET A 1 -16.44 10.14 -10.08
C MET A 1 -16.74 9.96 -8.60
N THR A 2 -17.41 8.89 -8.20
CA THR A 2 -17.72 8.62 -6.79
C THR A 2 -16.46 8.15 -6.04
N SER A 3 -16.45 8.23 -4.71
CA SER A 3 -15.32 7.75 -3.89
C SER A 3 -15.03 6.26 -4.10
N SER A 4 -16.08 5.44 -4.29
CA SER A 4 -15.93 4.00 -4.60
C SER A 4 -15.31 3.77 -5.99
N GLU A 5 -15.73 4.51 -7.01
CA GLU A 5 -15.14 4.38 -8.36
C GLU A 5 -13.69 4.88 -8.41
N ALA A 6 -13.38 5.96 -7.67
CA ALA A 6 -12.02 6.43 -7.52
C ALA A 6 -11.13 5.37 -6.83
N TRP A 7 -11.62 4.77 -5.75
CA TRP A 7 -10.92 3.70 -5.02
C TRP A 7 -10.61 2.50 -5.91
N LYS A 8 -11.61 2.00 -6.66
CA LYS A 8 -11.43 0.92 -7.64
C LYS A 8 -10.41 1.29 -8.72
N LYS A 9 -10.43 2.53 -9.22
CA LYS A 9 -9.46 3.02 -10.20
C LYS A 9 -8.04 3.02 -9.65
N VAL A 10 -7.83 3.47 -8.41
CA VAL A 10 -6.53 3.40 -7.74
C VAL A 10 -6.10 1.95 -7.51
N GLY A 11 -7.01 1.06 -7.10
CA GLY A 11 -6.72 -0.35 -6.85
C GLY A 11 -6.33 -1.16 -8.10
N ARG A 12 -6.52 -0.62 -9.31
CA ARG A 12 -6.08 -1.23 -10.58
C ARG A 12 -4.65 -0.83 -10.97
N ALA A 13 -4.05 0.16 -10.31
CA ALA A 13 -2.68 0.58 -10.59
C ALA A 13 -1.68 -0.39 -9.96
N ASP A 14 -0.56 -0.63 -10.64
CA ASP A 14 0.56 -1.37 -10.06
C ASP A 14 1.22 -0.54 -8.95
N TYR A 15 1.50 0.73 -9.22
CA TYR A 15 2.16 1.62 -8.28
C TYR A 15 1.27 2.80 -7.90
N VAL A 16 1.35 3.19 -6.63
CA VAL A 16 0.74 4.41 -6.11
C VAL A 16 1.75 5.22 -5.30
N SER A 17 1.62 6.53 -5.38
CA SER A 17 2.22 7.47 -4.46
C SER A 17 1.46 7.35 -3.14
N PHE A 18 2.08 6.68 -2.17
CA PHE A 18 1.58 6.54 -0.82
C PHE A 18 2.03 7.73 0.03
N THR A 19 1.07 8.56 0.42
CA THR A 19 1.35 9.72 1.28
C THR A 19 1.01 9.38 2.72
N SER A 20 2.01 9.55 3.59
CA SER A 20 1.88 9.44 5.05
C SER A 20 2.39 10.72 5.70
N TYR A 21 1.96 11.01 6.93
CA TYR A 21 2.21 12.31 7.54
C TYR A 21 3.26 12.24 8.65
N ARG A 22 4.18 13.22 8.66
CA ARG A 22 5.14 13.39 9.75
C ARG A 22 4.44 13.83 11.04
N LYS A 23 5.21 13.92 12.13
CA LYS A 23 4.71 14.37 13.44
C LYS A 23 4.10 15.77 13.41
N ASP A 24 4.63 16.65 12.58
CA ASP A 24 4.17 18.01 12.33
C ASP A 24 3.01 18.11 11.32
N GLY A 25 2.51 16.97 10.81
CA GLY A 25 1.45 16.93 9.79
C GLY A 25 1.95 17.08 8.35
N SER A 26 3.24 17.33 8.11
CA SER A 26 3.75 17.47 6.74
C SER A 26 3.68 16.15 5.95
N PRO A 27 3.25 16.17 4.68
CA PRO A 27 3.10 14.97 3.88
C PRO A 27 4.45 14.40 3.43
N VAL A 28 4.52 13.08 3.30
CA VAL A 28 5.62 12.34 2.68
C VAL A 28 5.07 11.31 1.72
N ALA A 29 5.28 11.56 0.43
CA ALA A 29 4.97 10.65 -0.65
C ALA A 29 6.06 9.59 -0.79
N THR A 30 5.68 8.35 -1.06
CA THR A 30 6.61 7.26 -1.40
C THR A 30 5.96 6.36 -2.44
N PRO A 31 6.59 6.10 -3.59
CA PRO A 31 6.06 5.14 -4.55
C PRO A 31 6.08 3.74 -3.92
N ILE A 32 4.93 3.08 -3.92
CA ILE A 32 4.77 1.71 -3.44
C ILE A 32 4.00 0.88 -4.45
N TRP A 33 4.27 -0.42 -4.47
CA TRP A 33 3.45 -1.38 -5.18
C TRP A 33 2.35 -1.91 -4.28
N ILE A 34 1.09 -1.71 -4.68
CA ILE A 34 -0.10 -2.22 -4.00
C ILE A 34 -0.58 -3.57 -4.53
N ALA A 35 -1.27 -4.33 -3.69
CA ALA A 35 -1.97 -5.55 -4.04
C ALA A 35 -3.42 -5.45 -3.54
N PRO A 36 -4.42 -5.43 -4.44
CA PRO A 36 -5.82 -5.36 -4.03
C PRO A 36 -6.34 -6.73 -3.54
N SER A 37 -7.11 -6.72 -2.44
CA SER A 37 -7.86 -7.87 -1.91
C SER A 37 -9.05 -7.39 -1.08
N ASP A 38 -10.24 -7.97 -1.30
CA ASP A 38 -11.46 -7.72 -0.52
C ASP A 38 -11.74 -6.21 -0.29
N ASP A 39 -11.78 -5.44 -1.37
CA ASP A 39 -11.98 -3.97 -1.39
C ASP A 39 -10.93 -3.12 -0.63
N LYS A 40 -9.85 -3.75 -0.21
CA LYS A 40 -8.71 -3.11 0.45
C LYS A 40 -7.45 -3.22 -0.38
N LEU A 41 -6.47 -2.39 -0.04
CA LEU A 41 -5.16 -2.37 -0.69
C LEU A 41 -4.08 -2.79 0.31
N TYR A 42 -3.10 -3.55 -0.16
CA TYR A 42 -2.04 -4.09 0.68
C TYR A 42 -0.67 -3.79 0.09
N PHE A 43 0.29 -3.51 0.96
CA PHE A 43 1.70 -3.51 0.58
C PHE A 43 2.57 -4.03 1.71
N PHE A 44 3.81 -4.38 1.38
CA PHE A 44 4.79 -4.84 2.34
C PHE A 44 5.88 -3.78 2.50
N SER A 45 6.37 -3.61 3.72
CA SER A 45 7.46 -2.70 4.04
C SER A 45 8.37 -3.34 5.06
N ASP A 46 9.65 -2.98 5.01
CA ASP A 46 10.59 -3.28 6.08
C ASP A 46 10.05 -2.67 7.39
N THR A 47 10.06 -3.42 8.49
CA THR A 47 9.48 -3.04 9.80
C THR A 47 10.00 -1.70 10.31
N ASP A 48 11.27 -1.40 10.06
CA ASP A 48 11.94 -0.18 10.54
C ASP A 48 11.77 1.03 9.62
N ALA A 49 11.09 0.89 8.48
CA ALA A 49 10.93 1.98 7.54
C ALA A 49 10.15 3.17 8.13
N TYR A 50 10.58 4.39 7.83
CA TYR A 50 9.94 5.62 8.36
C TYR A 50 8.43 5.70 8.12
N LYS A 51 7.93 5.16 7.00
CA LYS A 51 6.49 5.11 6.70
C LYS A 51 5.71 4.26 7.71
N VAL A 52 6.31 3.19 8.23
CA VAL A 52 5.72 2.34 9.28
C VAL A 52 5.58 3.14 10.56
N LYS A 53 6.65 3.84 10.97
CA LYS A 53 6.65 4.71 12.14
C LYS A 53 5.61 5.82 12.01
N ARG A 54 5.44 6.39 10.81
CA ARG A 54 4.39 7.38 10.51
C ARG A 54 2.98 6.77 10.61
N VAL A 55 2.73 5.62 10.00
CA VAL A 55 1.43 4.92 10.06
C VAL A 55 1.04 4.54 11.49
N ARG A 56 1.98 4.07 12.31
CA ARG A 56 1.73 3.79 13.74
C ARG A 56 1.23 5.03 14.51
N ARG A 57 1.68 6.21 14.11
CA ARG A 57 1.35 7.49 14.75
C ARG A 57 0.09 8.11 14.17
N ASN A 58 -0.04 8.10 12.85
CA ASN A 58 -1.16 8.66 12.11
C ASN A 58 -1.55 7.66 11.00
N PRO A 59 -2.67 6.95 11.14
CA PRO A 59 -3.10 5.96 10.15
C PRO A 59 -3.70 6.60 8.89
N GLU A 60 -3.94 7.91 8.88
CA GLU A 60 -4.48 8.60 7.72
C GLU A 60 -3.45 8.67 6.60
N VAL A 61 -3.89 8.31 5.39
CA VAL A 61 -3.04 8.27 4.21
C VAL A 61 -3.81 8.70 2.96
N THR A 62 -3.10 9.14 1.94
CA THR A 62 -3.67 9.28 0.58
C THR A 62 -2.90 8.45 -0.43
N LEU A 63 -3.60 8.03 -1.47
CA LEU A 63 -3.05 7.22 -2.57
C LEU A 63 -3.38 7.89 -3.91
N GLN A 64 -2.39 7.91 -4.80
CA GLN A 64 -2.57 8.34 -6.18
C GLN A 64 -1.73 7.48 -7.13
N PRO A 65 -2.27 6.98 -8.25
CA PRO A 65 -1.50 6.24 -9.24
C PRO A 65 -0.23 6.96 -9.69
N CYS A 66 0.89 6.24 -9.74
CA CYS A 66 2.18 6.76 -10.16
C CYS A 66 3.02 5.71 -10.90
N SER A 67 4.15 6.11 -11.46
CA SER A 67 5.17 5.20 -11.97
C SER A 67 6.02 4.61 -10.82
N ILE A 68 6.85 3.60 -11.12
CA ILE A 68 7.84 3.06 -10.17
C ILE A 68 8.82 4.13 -9.65
N ARG A 69 9.03 5.21 -10.41
CA ARG A 69 9.88 6.35 -10.04
C ARG A 69 9.13 7.42 -9.23
N GLY A 70 7.84 7.24 -8.98
CA GLY A 70 7.00 8.20 -8.27
C GLY A 70 6.43 9.32 -9.13
N THR A 71 6.54 9.26 -10.45
CA THR A 71 5.90 10.23 -11.35
C THR A 71 4.39 10.00 -11.34
N ILE A 72 3.61 11.00 -10.92
CA ILE A 72 2.15 10.91 -10.86
C ILE A 72 1.56 10.65 -12.25
N THR A 73 0.61 9.72 -12.33
CA THR A 73 -0.16 9.48 -13.55
C THR A 73 -1.11 10.67 -13.81
N PRO A 74 -1.02 11.38 -14.94
CA PRO A 74 -1.86 12.53 -15.23
C PRO A 74 -3.36 12.19 -15.16
N GLY A 75 -4.16 13.07 -14.53
CA GLY A 75 -5.60 12.88 -14.39
C GLY A 75 -6.03 11.71 -13.49
N SER A 76 -5.10 11.11 -12.75
CA SER A 76 -5.42 10.05 -11.80
C SER A 76 -5.99 10.61 -10.49
N PRO A 77 -7.00 9.94 -9.90
CA PRO A 77 -7.60 10.41 -8.66
C PRO A 77 -6.67 10.24 -7.47
N ILE A 78 -6.86 11.13 -6.49
CA ILE A 78 -6.36 10.96 -5.13
C ILE A 78 -7.50 10.36 -4.31
N VAL A 79 -7.20 9.33 -3.52
CA VAL A 79 -8.16 8.72 -2.58
C VAL A 79 -7.60 8.74 -1.16
N GLU A 80 -8.48 8.93 -0.19
CA GLU A 80 -8.17 8.86 1.23
C GLU A 80 -8.34 7.44 1.76
N GLY A 81 -7.47 7.04 2.67
CA GLY A 81 -7.55 5.74 3.30
C GLY A 81 -7.06 5.75 4.75
N THR A 82 -7.36 4.65 5.43
CA THR A 82 -6.85 4.36 6.77
C THR A 82 -5.93 3.15 6.70
N ALA A 83 -4.66 3.37 7.03
CA ALA A 83 -3.62 2.37 7.06
C ALA A 83 -3.59 1.64 8.41
N ARG A 84 -3.51 0.31 8.36
CA ARG A 84 -3.40 -0.58 9.52
C ARG A 84 -2.22 -1.52 9.32
N ILE A 85 -1.31 -1.54 10.28
CA ILE A 85 -0.20 -2.49 10.28
C ILE A 85 -0.73 -3.85 10.70
N LEU A 86 -0.47 -4.84 9.87
CA LEU A 86 -0.72 -6.24 10.16
C LEU A 86 0.63 -6.84 10.55
N GLU A 87 0.73 -7.29 11.80
CA GLU A 87 1.85 -8.13 12.20
C GLU A 87 1.80 -9.44 11.43
N PHE A 88 2.97 -9.98 11.10
CA PHE A 88 3.10 -11.21 10.33
C PHE A 88 2.86 -12.42 11.24
N ASP A 89 1.74 -12.43 11.97
CA ASP A 89 1.28 -13.61 12.68
C ASP A 89 0.44 -14.44 11.71
N ASP A 90 1.12 -15.22 10.88
CA ASP A 90 0.68 -16.35 10.04
C ASP A 90 -0.71 -16.35 9.40
N SER A 91 -1.34 -15.18 9.23
CA SER A 91 -2.70 -15.07 8.73
C SER A 91 -2.76 -15.62 7.31
N PRO A 92 -3.55 -16.68 7.05
CA PRO A 92 -3.70 -17.27 5.72
C PRO A 92 -4.03 -16.23 4.64
N ARG A 93 -4.70 -15.14 5.03
CA ARG A 93 -5.03 -14.01 4.17
C ARG A 93 -3.79 -13.26 3.67
N VAL A 94 -2.87 -12.89 4.57
CA VAL A 94 -1.62 -12.20 4.20
C VAL A 94 -0.77 -13.10 3.31
N ARG A 95 -0.66 -14.40 3.66
CA ARG A 95 0.02 -15.41 2.83
C ARG A 95 -0.59 -15.53 1.42
N LYS A 96 -1.92 -15.50 1.29
CA LYS A 96 -2.61 -15.52 -0.02
C LYS A 96 -2.31 -14.28 -0.85
N ILE A 97 -2.32 -13.09 -0.25
CA ILE A 97 -2.00 -11.82 -0.92
C ILE A 97 -0.55 -11.81 -1.41
N VAL A 98 0.38 -12.21 -0.52
CA VAL A 98 1.80 -12.48 -0.81
C VAL A 98 1.89 -13.42 -2.02
N ASN A 99 1.36 -14.63 -1.92
CA ASN A 99 1.52 -15.66 -2.94
C ASN A 99 0.93 -15.25 -4.30
N ARG A 100 -0.24 -14.58 -4.31
CA ARG A 100 -0.83 -14.03 -5.55
C ARG A 100 0.07 -12.96 -6.17
N LYS A 101 0.68 -12.09 -5.36
CA LYS A 101 1.64 -11.09 -5.81
C LYS A 101 2.93 -11.72 -6.34
N TYR A 102 3.49 -12.72 -5.66
CA TYR A 102 4.71 -13.40 -6.10
C TYR A 102 4.50 -14.34 -7.29
N TRP A 103 3.32 -14.94 -7.46
CA TRP A 103 2.96 -15.67 -8.67
C TRP A 103 3.09 -14.77 -9.92
N LEU A 104 2.66 -13.51 -9.83
CA LEU A 104 2.81 -12.54 -10.91
C LEU A 104 4.29 -12.15 -11.12
N MET A 105 5.09 -12.12 -10.05
CA MET A 105 6.55 -11.88 -10.13
C MET A 105 7.37 -13.10 -10.58
N GLY A 106 6.89 -14.33 -10.37
CA GLY A 106 7.59 -15.58 -10.67
C GLY A 106 7.91 -15.79 -12.14
N ARG A 107 7.42 -14.91 -13.02
CA ARG A 107 7.91 -14.76 -14.40
C ARG A 107 9.31 -14.12 -14.51
N LEU A 108 9.87 -13.62 -13.40
CA LEU A 108 11.20 -13.02 -13.24
C LEU A 108 11.85 -13.57 -11.95
N GLY A 109 12.43 -14.76 -12.01
CA GLY A 109 12.80 -15.61 -10.86
C GLY A 109 13.75 -15.00 -9.80
N GLU A 110 14.66 -14.11 -10.16
CA GLU A 110 15.66 -13.56 -9.21
C GLU A 110 15.07 -12.57 -8.19
N LEU A 111 14.03 -11.82 -8.59
CA LEU A 111 13.33 -10.88 -7.72
C LEU A 111 12.56 -11.62 -6.62
N ALA A 112 11.99 -12.79 -6.94
CA ALA A 112 11.22 -13.58 -5.99
C ALA A 112 12.10 -14.08 -4.82
N ALA A 113 13.34 -14.51 -5.09
CA ALA A 113 14.27 -14.99 -4.08
C ALA A 113 14.75 -13.88 -3.12
N ARG A 114 15.01 -12.67 -3.66
CA ARG A 114 15.45 -11.51 -2.85
C ARG A 114 14.36 -11.03 -1.89
N VAL A 115 13.10 -11.15 -2.29
CA VAL A 115 11.97 -10.73 -1.46
C VAL A 115 11.57 -11.82 -0.45
N ALA A 116 11.72 -13.11 -0.78
CA ALA A 116 11.54 -14.18 0.19
C ALA A 116 12.47 -14.04 1.41
N ARG A 117 13.74 -13.64 1.20
CA ARG A 117 14.69 -13.34 2.29
C ARG A 117 14.32 -12.09 3.11
N ARG A 118 13.54 -11.16 2.55
CA ARG A 118 13.02 -10.00 3.31
C ARG A 118 11.79 -10.35 4.16
N LYS A 119 11.14 -11.50 3.96
CA LYS A 119 9.94 -11.90 4.72
C LYS A 119 10.13 -11.86 6.23
N GLU A 120 11.32 -12.22 6.72
CA GLU A 120 11.62 -12.24 8.17
C GLU A 120 11.67 -10.84 8.80
N ALA A 121 11.81 -9.77 8.00
CA ALA A 121 11.88 -8.38 8.46
C ALA A 121 10.79 -7.47 7.84
N SER A 122 9.75 -8.05 7.25
CA SER A 122 8.68 -7.33 6.56
C SER A 122 7.37 -7.37 7.33
N ILE A 123 6.66 -6.26 7.39
CA ILE A 123 5.26 -6.20 7.83
C ILE A 123 4.32 -5.91 6.66
N ALA A 124 3.09 -6.39 6.78
CA ALA A 124 2.01 -6.01 5.87
C ALA A 124 1.34 -4.73 6.36
N ILE A 125 0.98 -3.85 5.43
CA ILE A 125 0.13 -2.69 5.69
C ILE A 125 -1.12 -2.85 4.84
N GLU A 126 -2.27 -2.89 5.51
CA GLU A 126 -3.60 -2.84 4.92
C GLU A 126 -4.05 -1.37 4.83
N ILE A 127 -4.69 -1.00 3.74
CA ILE A 127 -5.32 0.31 3.57
C ILE A 127 -6.78 0.09 3.20
N SER A 128 -7.68 0.61 4.04
CA SER A 128 -9.12 0.61 3.79
C SER A 128 -9.57 1.98 3.29
N PRO A 129 -10.59 2.07 2.43
CA PRO A 129 -11.14 3.36 2.02
C PRO A 129 -11.62 4.13 3.24
N ARG A 130 -11.34 5.43 3.29
CA ARG A 130 -11.94 6.31 4.29
C ARG A 130 -13.33 6.69 3.81
N GLU A 131 -14.35 6.42 4.61
CA GLU A 131 -15.68 6.96 4.33
C GLU A 131 -15.65 8.48 4.50
N PRO A 132 -16.27 9.25 3.59
CA PRO A 132 -16.37 10.68 3.76
C PRO A 132 -17.13 10.97 5.06
N VAL A 133 -16.52 11.77 5.93
CA VAL A 133 -17.16 12.23 7.17
C VAL A 133 -18.41 12.99 6.74
N SER A 134 -19.58 12.48 7.12
CA SER A 134 -20.84 13.16 6.87
C SER A 134 -20.90 14.36 7.83
N SER A 135 -20.69 15.56 7.30
CA SER A 135 -20.92 16.82 8.00
C SER A 135 -22.37 17.28 7.81
#